data_AF-A0A225X4G4-F1
#
_entry.id   AF-A0A225X4G4-F1
#
_cell.length_a   1.000
_cell.length_b   1.000
_cell.length_c   1.000
_cell.angle_alpha   90.00
_cell.angle_beta   90.00
_cell.angle_gamma   90.00
#
_symmetry.space_group_name_H-M   'P 1'
#
loop_
_entity.id
_entity.type
_entity.pdbx_description
1 polymer ?
#
loop_
_entity_poly.entity_id
_entity_poly.type
_entity_poly.pdbx_seq_one_letter_code
_entity_poly.pdbx_strand_id
1 'polypeptide(L)'
;MLVTDLSGGDPFQTLITSLSYGTKYYTRVYFHNSISFGQRVLSVPQFVTTRNLPPGAPKPVTLVSSTTTSITVAWEVPTVNGGATVSGYELWISEWAESSYRKVYDRPNDAATLQTTLQTTADNVIESSHKYLFKVRAVNFCSSENTNAACYGTFSEPVEYTVRAPVVPDPPASLTRDSRTTINTNTVNDGIAFINWEPPEDNGGSPVTSYNLYMDDGVKGWLPQTLLGTFPHYYAHQVTGLIEGNVYRFYIIAVNSVGPSGKSPVLALVLANVPSAPNAPSITDVSATAISVAWQPPATCTSTLTGCNGSPLLGYRLWQFAGVTASYTASGSPVNMEIQQIQTTVNAPVYEIQSVTVLGASGKFKLYVNSQPTPLIPATATDLEVQTAVATCGVNPTSVTHTSVATGRTWTINFALADGPQALMVVVPDQLTNTVLAVAYTTSVTRVRAGTTALGGDFTVSFRGFETTHLSVSTTDVEMKRQLENLPSIGAVQVTTATQSNNAMTWTVTFMTELSDLPLMKGLLAAIHKRTDLRYYKEWQALFTRSKA
;
A
#
# COMPACT_ATOMS: atom_id res chain seq x y z
N MET A 1 9.88 -47.59 9.11
CA MET A 1 10.59 -48.10 10.30
C MET A 1 11.98 -47.50 10.26
N LEU A 2 12.27 -46.52 11.13
CA LEU A 2 13.61 -45.94 11.23
C LEU A 2 14.44 -46.83 12.15
N VAL A 3 15.59 -47.30 11.67
CA VAL A 3 16.58 -48.05 12.46
C VAL A 3 17.81 -47.17 12.54
N THR A 4 18.17 -46.73 13.76
CA THR A 4 19.40 -46.00 14.01
C THR A 4 20.47 -47.01 14.41
N ASP A 5 21.52 -47.13 13.61
CA ASP A 5 22.69 -47.93 13.97
C ASP A 5 23.55 -47.13 14.96
N LEU A 6 23.79 -47.71 16.14
CA LEU A 6 24.57 -47.12 17.22
C LEU A 6 25.89 -47.89 17.43
N SER A 7 26.31 -48.71 16.46
CA SER A 7 27.56 -49.48 16.56
C SER A 7 28.78 -48.57 16.51
N GLY A 8 29.70 -48.70 17.49
CA GLY A 8 30.97 -47.96 17.51
C GLY A 8 31.41 -47.28 18.84
N GLY A 9 30.82 -47.56 20.00
CA GLY A 9 31.29 -47.03 21.29
C GLY A 9 30.32 -47.30 22.46
N ASP A 10 30.45 -46.54 23.57
CA ASP A 10 29.57 -46.54 24.77
C ASP A 10 28.42 -45.48 24.73
N PRO A 11 27.53 -45.38 23.71
CA PRO A 11 26.36 -44.51 23.83
C PRO A 11 25.25 -45.27 24.56
N PHE A 12 25.24 -45.23 25.89
CA PHE A 12 24.07 -45.62 26.70
C PHE A 12 22.90 -44.62 26.54
N GLN A 13 23.07 -43.58 25.71
CA GLN A 13 22.08 -42.55 25.40
C GLN A 13 22.22 -42.08 23.95
N THR A 14 21.10 -41.78 23.29
CA THR A 14 21.06 -41.18 21.95
C THR A 14 19.84 -40.27 21.82
N LEU A 15 19.93 -39.25 20.96
CA LEU A 15 18.80 -38.37 20.62
C LEU A 15 18.17 -38.85 19.30
N ILE A 16 16.90 -39.24 19.36
CA ILE A 16 16.12 -39.59 18.16
C ILE A 16 15.47 -38.31 17.62
N THR A 17 15.84 -37.92 16.40
CA THR A 17 15.32 -36.73 15.72
C THR A 17 14.30 -37.10 14.63
N SER A 18 13.64 -36.09 14.03
CA SER A 18 12.69 -36.26 12.93
C SER A 18 11.44 -37.12 13.25
N LEU A 19 11.00 -37.10 14.51
CA LEU A 19 9.73 -37.68 14.92
C LEU A 19 8.58 -36.74 14.55
N SER A 20 7.45 -37.30 14.15
CA SER A 20 6.22 -36.56 13.87
C SER A 20 5.60 -36.07 15.17
N TYR A 21 5.21 -34.80 15.22
CA TYR A 21 4.55 -34.19 16.39
C TYR A 21 3.24 -34.90 16.76
N GLY A 22 2.86 -34.85 18.03
CA GLY A 22 1.63 -35.48 18.55
C GLY A 22 1.56 -37.01 18.41
N THR A 23 2.63 -37.67 17.94
CA THR A 23 2.61 -39.10 17.62
C THR A 23 3.21 -39.92 18.77
N LYS A 24 2.59 -41.08 19.06
CA LYS A 24 3.11 -42.03 20.04
C LYS A 24 4.26 -42.82 19.46
N TYR A 25 5.39 -42.81 20.17
CA TYR A 25 6.55 -43.63 19.85
C TYR A 25 6.87 -44.55 21.02
N TYR A 26 7.15 -45.80 20.71
CA TYR A 26 7.86 -46.71 21.60
C TYR A 26 9.22 -47.00 20.99
N THR A 27 10.23 -47.21 21.82
CA THR A 27 11.55 -47.64 21.35
C THR A 27 11.82 -49.06 21.84
N ARG A 28 12.64 -49.77 21.08
CA ARG A 28 13.19 -51.06 21.49
C ARG A 28 14.69 -51.03 21.30
N VAL A 29 15.43 -51.46 22.31
CA VAL A 29 16.88 -51.61 22.24
C VAL A 29 17.23 -53.09 22.33
N TYR A 30 18.23 -53.51 21.57
CA TYR A 30 18.88 -54.81 21.70
C TYR A 30 20.38 -54.60 21.58
N PHE A 31 21.17 -55.45 22.24
CA PHE A 31 22.61 -55.51 22.03
C PHE A 31 22.92 -56.54 20.95
N HIS A 32 24.04 -56.41 20.25
CA HIS A 32 24.57 -57.47 19.40
C HIS A 32 26.08 -57.54 19.55
N ASN A 33 26.64 -58.73 19.38
CA ASN A 33 28.08 -58.95 19.36
C ASN A 33 28.49 -59.54 18.00
N SER A 34 29.73 -59.99 17.87
CA SER A 34 30.27 -60.61 16.65
C SER A 34 29.60 -61.93 16.26
N ILE A 35 28.71 -62.47 17.09
CA ILE A 35 28.05 -63.77 16.89
C ILE A 35 26.57 -63.61 16.57
N SER A 36 25.83 -62.77 17.30
CA SER A 36 24.38 -62.63 17.12
C SER A 36 23.78 -61.37 17.75
N PHE A 37 22.48 -61.18 17.51
CA PHE A 37 21.62 -60.15 18.08
C PHE A 37 20.89 -60.67 19.33
N GLY A 38 20.92 -59.90 20.41
CA GLY A 38 20.19 -60.17 21.65
C GLY A 38 18.69 -59.89 21.56
N GLN A 39 17.97 -60.13 22.67
CA GLN A 39 16.54 -59.87 22.75
C GLN A 39 16.24 -58.36 22.78
N ARG A 40 15.13 -57.97 22.13
CA ARG A 40 14.64 -56.59 22.10
C ARG A 40 13.86 -56.30 23.38
N VAL A 41 14.25 -55.26 24.10
CA VAL A 41 13.54 -54.79 25.31
C VAL A 41 12.83 -53.47 25.00
N LEU A 42 11.60 -53.31 25.49
CA LEU A 42 10.81 -52.07 25.35
C LEU A 42 11.36 -50.97 26.26
N SER A 43 11.19 -49.71 25.83
CA SER A 43 11.42 -48.56 26.70
C SER A 43 10.51 -48.58 27.93
N VAL A 44 10.95 -47.90 29.00
CA VAL A 44 10.12 -47.57 30.16
C VAL A 44 10.10 -46.04 30.27
N PRO A 45 8.94 -45.36 30.07
CA PRO A 45 7.61 -45.89 29.78
C PRO A 45 7.51 -46.59 28.42
N GLN A 46 6.50 -47.47 28.27
CA GLN A 46 6.31 -48.29 27.06
C GLN A 46 6.12 -47.46 25.79
N PHE A 47 5.57 -46.26 25.90
CA PHE A 47 5.53 -45.28 24.82
C PHE A 47 5.54 -43.87 25.41
N VAL A 48 5.95 -42.89 24.59
CA VAL A 48 5.81 -41.46 24.86
C VAL A 48 5.16 -40.78 23.66
N THR A 49 4.35 -39.75 23.90
CA THR A 49 3.81 -38.91 22.83
C THR A 49 4.71 -37.71 22.64
N THR A 50 5.18 -37.45 21.42
CA THR A 50 5.91 -36.21 21.12
C THR A 50 5.02 -35.00 21.35
N ARG A 51 5.58 -33.89 21.81
CA ARG A 51 4.82 -32.64 22.02
C ARG A 51 4.26 -32.10 20.71
N ASN A 52 3.10 -31.45 20.79
CA ASN A 52 2.55 -30.67 19.69
C ASN A 52 3.29 -29.34 19.60
N LEU A 53 3.31 -28.77 18.41
CA LEU A 53 3.74 -27.39 18.16
C LEU A 53 2.53 -26.45 18.18
N PRO A 54 2.74 -25.14 18.39
CA PRO A 54 1.70 -24.16 18.15
C PRO A 54 1.13 -24.24 16.73
N PRO A 55 -0.16 -23.90 16.51
CA PRO A 55 -0.72 -23.79 15.18
C PRO A 55 0.01 -22.72 14.36
N GLY A 56 -0.05 -22.86 13.03
CA GLY A 56 0.37 -21.79 12.12
C GLY A 56 -0.58 -20.60 12.17
N ALA A 57 -0.16 -19.49 11.56
CA ALA A 57 -0.98 -18.30 11.41
C ALA A 57 -2.24 -18.61 10.57
N PRO A 58 -3.45 -18.21 11.03
CA PRO A 58 -4.62 -18.13 10.16
C PRO A 58 -4.40 -17.12 9.04
N LYS A 59 -5.23 -17.18 7.99
CA LYS A 59 -5.33 -16.09 7.01
C LYS A 59 -5.82 -14.80 7.69
N PRO A 60 -5.58 -13.61 7.09
CA PRO A 60 -6.16 -12.36 7.59
C PRO A 60 -7.66 -12.47 7.80
N VAL A 61 -8.18 -11.81 8.84
CA VAL A 61 -9.62 -11.84 9.13
C VAL A 61 -10.42 -11.23 7.99
N THR A 62 -11.62 -11.73 7.79
CA THR A 62 -12.53 -11.28 6.74
C THR A 62 -13.64 -10.46 7.37
N LEU A 63 -13.98 -9.33 6.75
CA LEU A 63 -15.19 -8.61 7.12
C LEU A 63 -16.40 -9.47 6.77
N VAL A 64 -17.38 -9.54 7.67
CA VAL A 64 -18.70 -10.15 7.41
C VAL A 64 -19.74 -9.04 7.23
N SER A 65 -19.74 -8.07 8.14
CA SER A 65 -20.61 -6.90 8.07
C SER A 65 -20.11 -5.78 8.98
N SER A 66 -20.50 -4.55 8.68
CA SER A 66 -20.33 -3.40 9.56
C SER A 66 -21.61 -2.57 9.61
N THR A 67 -21.86 -1.95 10.76
CA THR A 67 -22.86 -0.92 10.99
C THR A 67 -22.21 0.25 11.71
N THR A 68 -22.95 1.32 11.96
CA THR A 68 -22.45 2.44 12.78
C THR A 68 -22.16 2.05 14.23
N THR A 69 -22.65 0.90 14.70
CA THR A 69 -22.52 0.47 16.11
C THR A 69 -21.93 -0.93 16.27
N SER A 70 -21.59 -1.62 15.19
CA SER A 70 -21.08 -2.98 15.25
C SER A 70 -20.18 -3.35 14.07
N ILE A 71 -19.29 -4.30 14.29
CA ILE A 71 -18.52 -4.94 13.22
C ILE A 71 -18.42 -6.43 13.47
N THR A 72 -18.70 -7.23 12.45
CA THR A 72 -18.58 -8.68 12.48
C THR A 72 -17.41 -9.10 11.60
N VAL A 73 -16.45 -9.82 12.18
CA VAL A 73 -15.30 -10.38 11.47
C VAL A 73 -15.25 -11.89 11.62
N ALA A 74 -14.74 -12.56 10.60
CA ALA A 74 -14.59 -14.02 10.56
C ALA A 74 -13.15 -14.44 10.23
N TRP A 75 -12.79 -15.66 10.60
CA TRP A 75 -11.47 -16.25 10.34
C TRP A 75 -11.60 -17.71 9.91
N GLU A 76 -10.56 -18.22 9.26
CA GLU A 76 -10.48 -19.61 8.83
C GLU A 76 -9.54 -20.41 9.74
N VAL A 77 -9.77 -21.72 9.83
CA VAL A 77 -8.84 -22.64 10.50
C VAL A 77 -7.48 -22.59 9.78
N PRO A 78 -6.35 -22.47 10.49
CA PRO A 78 -5.03 -22.49 9.85
C PRO A 78 -4.76 -23.84 9.16
N THR A 79 -4.05 -23.80 8.03
CA THR A 79 -3.67 -24.99 7.26
C THR A 79 -2.66 -25.88 7.98
N VAL A 80 -1.87 -25.30 8.90
CA VAL A 80 -0.92 -26.00 9.75
C VAL A 80 -1.44 -25.97 11.19
N ASN A 81 -1.76 -27.14 11.74
CA ASN A 81 -2.36 -27.27 13.07
C ASN A 81 -1.34 -27.60 14.19
N GLY A 82 -0.07 -27.80 13.85
CA GLY A 82 0.99 -28.09 14.82
C GLY A 82 0.94 -29.51 15.42
N GLY A 83 0.20 -30.45 14.83
CA GLY A 83 0.11 -31.85 15.29
C GLY A 83 -1.06 -32.13 16.24
N ALA A 84 -1.82 -31.10 16.64
CA ALA A 84 -3.09 -31.24 17.36
C ALA A 84 -4.19 -30.43 16.67
N THR A 85 -5.45 -30.82 16.89
CA THR A 85 -6.59 -30.01 16.46
C THR A 85 -6.56 -28.64 17.14
N VAL A 86 -6.89 -27.59 16.38
CA VAL A 86 -7.10 -26.25 16.95
C VAL A 86 -8.20 -26.33 17.99
N SER A 87 -7.94 -25.79 19.17
CA SER A 87 -8.86 -25.78 20.31
C SER A 87 -9.67 -24.48 20.41
N GLY A 88 -9.16 -23.39 19.84
CA GLY A 88 -9.82 -22.09 19.88
C GLY A 88 -8.99 -20.96 19.27
N TYR A 89 -9.41 -19.71 19.51
CA TYR A 89 -8.84 -18.53 18.87
C TYR A 89 -8.76 -17.32 19.81
N GLU A 90 -7.83 -16.42 19.50
CA GLU A 90 -7.80 -15.07 20.06
C GLU A 90 -7.85 -14.02 18.94
N LEU A 91 -8.74 -13.03 19.07
CA LEU A 91 -8.82 -11.85 18.19
C LEU A 91 -8.29 -10.63 18.93
N TRP A 92 -7.43 -9.88 18.25
CA TRP A 92 -6.81 -8.67 18.77
C TRP A 92 -7.06 -7.50 17.81
N ILE A 93 -7.30 -6.31 18.37
CA ILE A 93 -7.50 -5.07 17.62
C ILE A 93 -6.56 -3.96 18.09
N SER A 94 -6.23 -3.02 17.21
CA SER A 94 -5.58 -1.75 17.55
C SER A 94 -6.24 -0.58 16.83
N GLU A 95 -6.08 0.63 17.36
CA GLU A 95 -6.49 1.85 16.65
C GLU A 95 -5.54 2.15 15.48
N TRP A 96 -6.03 2.94 14.53
CA TRP A 96 -5.24 3.34 13.37
C TRP A 96 -3.94 4.05 13.78
N ALA A 97 -2.81 3.56 13.25
CA ALA A 97 -1.45 4.05 13.52
C ALA A 97 -0.88 3.77 14.93
N GLU A 98 -1.58 3.03 15.79
CA GLU A 98 -1.01 2.57 17.05
C GLU A 98 -0.40 1.17 16.93
N SER A 99 0.78 0.97 17.53
CA SER A 99 1.42 -0.35 17.63
C SER A 99 0.86 -1.22 18.75
N SER A 100 -0.05 -0.68 19.58
CA SER A 100 -0.61 -1.35 20.75
C SER A 100 -1.88 -2.09 20.39
N TYR A 101 -1.82 -3.43 20.43
CA TYR A 101 -2.99 -4.28 20.24
C TYR A 101 -3.62 -4.65 21.59
N ARG A 102 -4.95 -4.64 21.65
CA ARG A 102 -5.75 -5.18 22.76
C ARG A 102 -6.55 -6.41 22.33
N LYS A 103 -6.71 -7.36 23.24
CA LYS A 103 -7.50 -8.58 23.01
C LYS A 103 -8.99 -8.31 23.16
N VAL A 104 -9.80 -8.77 22.22
CA VAL A 104 -11.26 -8.58 22.19
C VAL A 104 -12.06 -9.87 22.02
N TYR A 105 -11.39 -10.96 21.69
CA TYR A 105 -11.95 -12.30 21.73
C TYR A 105 -10.90 -13.24 22.29
N ASP A 106 -11.30 -14.06 23.25
CA ASP A 106 -10.44 -15.04 23.91
C ASP A 106 -11.25 -16.29 24.24
N ARG A 107 -11.28 -17.24 23.30
CA ARG A 107 -11.93 -18.53 23.54
C ARG A 107 -11.02 -19.65 23.09
N PRO A 108 -10.08 -20.09 23.96
CA PRO A 108 -9.11 -21.14 23.64
C PRO A 108 -9.73 -22.55 23.59
N ASN A 109 -11.00 -22.70 23.97
CA ASN A 109 -11.75 -23.97 24.01
C ASN A 109 -13.02 -23.93 23.13
N ASP A 110 -13.10 -23.01 22.16
CA ASP A 110 -14.24 -22.82 21.25
C ASP A 110 -13.74 -22.82 19.80
N ALA A 111 -13.33 -24.00 19.32
CA ALA A 111 -12.82 -24.15 17.95
C ALA A 111 -13.90 -24.01 16.87
N ALA A 112 -15.17 -24.19 17.23
CA ALA A 112 -16.30 -24.18 16.29
C ALA A 112 -16.72 -22.76 15.91
N THR A 113 -16.51 -21.78 16.79
CA THR A 113 -16.83 -20.38 16.51
C THR A 113 -15.72 -19.72 15.68
N LEU A 114 -16.05 -19.41 14.43
CA LEU A 114 -15.13 -18.82 13.44
C LEU A 114 -15.43 -17.35 13.12
N GLN A 115 -16.32 -16.71 13.88
CA GLN A 115 -16.67 -15.31 13.72
C GLN A 115 -17.06 -14.69 15.06
N THR A 116 -16.92 -13.38 15.16
CA THR A 116 -17.39 -12.61 16.33
C THR A 116 -17.90 -11.24 15.91
N THR A 117 -18.85 -10.72 16.68
CA THR A 117 -19.39 -9.37 16.51
C THR A 117 -18.93 -8.50 17.67
N LEU A 118 -18.23 -7.41 17.36
CA LEU A 118 -17.91 -6.35 18.31
C LEU A 118 -18.98 -5.26 18.20
N GLN A 119 -19.28 -4.61 19.33
CA GLN A 119 -20.31 -3.57 19.43
C GLN A 119 -19.76 -2.33 20.15
N THR A 120 -20.34 -1.17 19.86
CA THR A 120 -20.14 0.05 20.64
C THR A 120 -20.79 -0.15 22.03
N THR A 121 -20.03 -0.65 23.00
CA THR A 121 -20.48 -0.79 24.40
C THR A 121 -19.93 0.35 25.26
N ALA A 122 -20.39 0.48 26.51
CA ALA A 122 -19.91 1.48 27.47
C ALA A 122 -18.40 1.38 27.76
N ASP A 123 -17.79 0.23 27.49
CA ASP A 123 -16.33 0.00 27.60
C ASP A 123 -15.57 0.35 26.30
N ASN A 124 -16.23 1.01 25.33
CA ASN A 124 -15.68 1.47 24.05
C ASN A 124 -14.81 0.43 23.31
N VAL A 125 -15.33 -0.80 23.15
CA VAL A 125 -14.61 -1.86 22.41
C VAL A 125 -14.28 -1.40 20.99
N ILE A 126 -15.21 -0.66 20.36
CA ILE A 126 -15.07 0.00 19.06
C ILE A 126 -15.89 1.30 19.05
N GLU A 127 -15.59 2.22 18.14
CA GLU A 127 -16.29 3.48 17.93
C GLU A 127 -16.77 3.64 16.48
N SER A 128 -17.89 4.35 16.30
CA SER A 128 -18.42 4.66 14.97
C SER A 128 -17.45 5.51 14.16
N SER A 129 -17.36 5.24 12.86
CA SER A 129 -16.48 5.91 11.89
C SER A 129 -14.98 5.78 12.16
N HIS A 130 -14.58 4.92 13.10
CA HIS A 130 -13.17 4.66 13.41
C HIS A 130 -12.64 3.44 12.64
N LYS A 131 -11.35 3.51 12.29
CA LYS A 131 -10.58 2.46 11.63
C LYS A 131 -9.84 1.63 12.67
N TYR A 132 -9.90 0.31 12.54
CA TYR A 132 -9.19 -0.63 13.40
C TYR A 132 -8.40 -1.65 12.59
N LEU A 133 -7.22 -2.03 13.08
CA LEU A 133 -6.47 -3.17 12.58
C LEU A 133 -6.87 -4.42 13.36
N PHE A 134 -7.12 -5.52 12.66
CA PHE A 134 -7.50 -6.80 13.22
C PHE A 134 -6.44 -7.86 12.92
N LYS A 135 -6.11 -8.68 13.92
CA LYS A 135 -5.32 -9.90 13.73
C LYS A 135 -5.84 -11.02 14.62
N VAL A 136 -5.77 -12.24 14.12
CA VAL A 136 -6.25 -13.44 14.82
C VAL A 136 -5.13 -14.46 14.95
N ARG A 137 -5.10 -15.22 16.04
CA ARG A 137 -4.24 -16.41 16.16
C ARG A 137 -5.04 -17.61 16.63
N ALA A 138 -4.63 -18.78 16.18
CA ALA A 138 -5.19 -20.05 16.63
C ALA A 138 -4.44 -20.57 17.86
N VAL A 139 -5.15 -21.34 18.68
CA VAL A 139 -4.62 -21.99 19.89
C VAL A 139 -4.83 -23.49 19.77
N ASN A 140 -3.86 -24.29 20.20
CA ASN A 140 -4.03 -25.71 20.46
C ASN A 140 -3.43 -26.07 21.83
N PHE A 141 -3.37 -27.35 22.18
CA PHE A 141 -2.66 -27.81 23.37
C PHE A 141 -1.30 -28.39 23.01
N CYS A 142 -0.24 -27.94 23.70
CA CYS A 142 1.14 -28.40 23.50
C CYS A 142 1.34 -29.90 23.81
N SER A 143 0.42 -30.50 24.55
CA SER A 143 0.40 -31.92 24.89
C SER A 143 -1.03 -32.44 24.86
N SER A 144 -1.22 -33.63 24.29
CA SER A 144 -2.49 -34.35 24.35
C SER A 144 -2.88 -34.80 25.76
N GLU A 145 -1.92 -34.83 26.69
CA GLU A 145 -2.11 -35.30 28.06
C GLU A 145 -2.34 -34.16 29.07
N ASN A 146 -2.02 -32.92 28.69
CA ASN A 146 -2.21 -31.74 29.53
C ASN A 146 -2.95 -30.64 28.75
N THR A 147 -4.27 -30.62 28.88
CA THR A 147 -5.15 -29.61 28.29
C THR A 147 -5.05 -28.23 28.96
N ASN A 148 -4.28 -28.08 30.04
CA ASN A 148 -3.96 -26.76 30.61
C ASN A 148 -2.70 -26.13 29.97
N ALA A 149 -1.97 -26.88 29.16
CA ALA A 149 -0.78 -26.38 28.45
C ALA A 149 -1.16 -25.86 27.06
N ALA A 150 -1.79 -24.69 26.99
CA ALA A 150 -2.12 -24.03 25.72
C ALA A 150 -0.86 -23.57 24.98
N CYS A 151 -0.82 -23.81 23.68
CA CYS A 151 0.21 -23.38 22.74
C CYS A 151 -0.42 -22.38 21.75
N TYR A 152 0.00 -21.13 21.83
CA TYR A 152 -0.51 -20.05 20.99
C TYR A 152 0.27 -19.96 19.69
N GLY A 153 -0.43 -20.03 18.57
CA GLY A 153 0.14 -19.85 17.24
C GLY A 153 0.60 -18.42 16.98
N THR A 154 1.22 -18.23 15.83
CA THR A 154 1.52 -16.88 15.31
C THR A 154 0.24 -16.18 14.87
N PHE A 155 0.26 -14.84 14.91
CA PHE A 155 -0.85 -14.04 14.40
C PHE A 155 -0.92 -14.07 12.87
N SER A 156 -2.13 -13.93 12.33
CA SER A 156 -2.35 -13.55 10.94
C SER A 156 -1.71 -12.20 10.63
N GLU A 157 -1.47 -11.93 9.34
CA GLU A 157 -1.20 -10.55 8.91
C GLU A 157 -2.38 -9.65 9.33
N PRO A 158 -2.08 -8.41 9.77
CA PRO A 158 -3.12 -7.46 10.18
C PRO A 158 -3.90 -6.96 8.97
N VAL A 159 -5.19 -6.70 9.17
CA VAL A 159 -6.07 -6.14 8.13
C VAL A 159 -6.94 -5.04 8.72
N GLU A 160 -7.21 -4.02 7.93
CA GLU A 160 -7.96 -2.83 8.34
C GLU A 160 -9.45 -2.94 7.99
N TYR A 161 -10.31 -2.55 8.92
CA TYR A 161 -11.72 -2.24 8.62
C TYR A 161 -12.20 -0.99 9.37
N THR A 162 -13.14 -0.28 8.75
CA THR A 162 -13.82 0.87 9.36
C THR A 162 -15.18 0.45 9.91
N VAL A 163 -15.50 0.87 11.14
CA VAL A 163 -16.83 0.64 11.74
C VAL A 163 -17.80 1.70 11.21
N ARG A 164 -18.68 1.33 10.27
CA ARG A 164 -19.60 2.28 9.64
C ARG A 164 -20.81 1.60 9.01
N ALA A 165 -21.82 2.38 8.67
CA ALA A 165 -22.87 1.91 7.76
C ALA A 165 -22.24 1.56 6.39
N PRO A 166 -22.68 0.46 5.75
CA PRO A 166 -22.09 0.02 4.50
C PRO A 166 -22.41 1.01 3.36
N VAL A 167 -21.39 1.34 2.57
CA VAL A 167 -21.46 2.11 1.33
C VAL A 167 -20.86 1.28 0.18
N VAL A 168 -20.92 1.76 -1.07
CA VAL A 168 -20.22 1.10 -2.18
C VAL A 168 -18.70 1.12 -1.93
N PRO A 169 -17.93 0.13 -2.40
CA PRO A 169 -16.47 0.14 -2.25
C PRO A 169 -15.84 1.30 -3.01
N ASP A 170 -14.62 1.64 -2.64
CA ASP A 170 -13.77 2.47 -3.49
C ASP A 170 -13.47 1.76 -4.82
N PRO A 171 -13.19 2.50 -5.89
CA PRO A 171 -12.71 1.91 -7.14
C PRO A 171 -11.44 1.07 -6.87
N PRO A 172 -11.33 -0.13 -7.45
CA PRO A 172 -10.08 -0.88 -7.38
C PRO A 172 -8.90 -0.06 -7.93
N ALA A 173 -7.73 -0.39 -7.42
CA ALA A 173 -6.48 0.18 -7.91
C ALA A 173 -6.23 -0.20 -9.39
N SER A 174 -5.23 0.42 -10.02
CA SER A 174 -4.94 0.15 -11.44
C SER A 174 -4.61 -1.32 -11.68
N LEU A 175 -5.16 -1.87 -12.76
CA LEU A 175 -4.86 -3.23 -13.21
C LEU A 175 -3.38 -3.37 -13.58
N THR A 176 -2.85 -4.58 -13.45
CA THR A 176 -1.51 -4.93 -13.93
C THR A 176 -1.54 -6.02 -14.99
N ARG A 177 -0.64 -5.88 -15.96
CA ARG A 177 -0.29 -6.95 -16.90
C ARG A 177 0.67 -7.92 -16.20
N ASP A 178 0.28 -9.18 -16.12
CA ASP A 178 1.16 -10.25 -15.63
C ASP A 178 2.22 -10.62 -16.69
N SER A 179 3.40 -11.06 -16.25
CA SER A 179 4.50 -11.47 -17.12
C SER A 179 4.16 -12.68 -18.00
N ARG A 180 3.17 -13.50 -17.60
CA ARG A 180 2.64 -14.62 -18.39
C ARG A 180 1.82 -14.17 -19.60
N THR A 181 1.42 -12.89 -19.67
CA THR A 181 0.77 -12.33 -20.87
C THR A 181 1.67 -12.56 -22.07
N THR A 182 1.17 -13.31 -23.05
CA THR A 182 1.96 -13.78 -24.18
C THR A 182 1.09 -13.85 -25.42
N ILE A 183 1.70 -13.61 -26.57
CA ILE A 183 1.20 -14.17 -27.82
C ILE A 183 1.70 -15.62 -27.92
N ASN A 184 0.85 -16.55 -28.33
CA ASN A 184 1.30 -17.89 -28.70
C ASN A 184 1.54 -17.85 -30.23
N THR A 185 2.43 -18.70 -30.74
CA THR A 185 2.83 -18.67 -32.17
C THR A 185 2.35 -19.91 -32.92
N ASN A 186 1.62 -20.78 -32.23
CA ASN A 186 1.18 -22.05 -32.80
C ASN A 186 -0.09 -21.91 -33.65
N THR A 187 -0.93 -20.91 -33.35
CA THR A 187 -2.18 -20.64 -34.08
C THR A 187 -2.43 -19.14 -34.19
N VAL A 188 -3.19 -18.70 -35.20
CA VAL A 188 -3.53 -17.28 -35.38
C VAL A 188 -4.55 -16.86 -34.32
N ASN A 189 -4.38 -15.69 -33.70
CA ASN A 189 -5.31 -15.11 -32.70
C ASN A 189 -5.40 -15.94 -31.41
N ASP A 190 -4.31 -16.53 -30.95
CA ASP A 190 -4.28 -17.38 -29.76
C ASP A 190 -3.63 -16.70 -28.54
N GLY A 191 -3.40 -15.39 -28.64
CA GLY A 191 -2.78 -14.62 -27.59
C GLY A 191 -3.61 -14.56 -26.30
N ILE A 192 -2.90 -14.39 -25.20
CA ILE A 192 -3.42 -14.51 -23.84
C ILE A 192 -2.97 -13.33 -23.02
N ALA A 193 -3.92 -12.62 -22.41
CA ALA A 193 -3.66 -11.59 -21.42
C ALA A 193 -4.00 -12.09 -20.02
N PHE A 194 -3.02 -12.03 -19.12
CA PHE A 194 -3.20 -12.30 -17.70
C PHE A 194 -3.26 -10.95 -16.99
N ILE A 195 -4.45 -10.61 -16.48
CA ILE A 195 -4.76 -9.33 -15.85
C ILE A 195 -4.87 -9.56 -14.35
N ASN A 196 -4.05 -8.88 -13.56
CA ASN A 196 -4.10 -8.95 -12.10
C ASN A 196 -4.66 -7.64 -11.52
N TRP A 197 -5.22 -7.71 -10.32
CA TRP A 197 -5.70 -6.55 -9.58
C TRP A 197 -5.48 -6.74 -8.08
N GLU A 198 -5.87 -5.73 -7.31
CA GLU A 198 -5.91 -5.78 -5.85
C GLU A 198 -7.32 -5.42 -5.38
N PRO A 199 -7.73 -5.87 -4.18
CA PRO A 199 -9.00 -5.41 -3.61
C PRO A 199 -8.99 -3.88 -3.41
N PRO A 200 -10.17 -3.23 -3.42
CA PRO A 200 -10.28 -1.82 -3.04
C PRO A 200 -9.63 -1.55 -1.68
N GLU A 201 -8.97 -0.40 -1.56
CA GLU A 201 -8.41 0.08 -0.27
C GLU A 201 -9.50 0.14 0.79
N ASP A 202 -10.69 0.62 0.41
CA ASP A 202 -11.86 0.62 1.25
C ASP A 202 -13.00 -0.20 0.63
N ASN A 203 -13.41 -1.27 1.31
CA ASN A 203 -14.47 -2.16 0.85
C ASN A 203 -15.89 -1.60 1.04
N GLY A 204 -16.03 -0.39 1.60
CA GLY A 204 -17.33 0.20 1.84
C GLY A 204 -17.92 -0.11 3.23
N GLY A 205 -17.28 -0.94 4.06
CA GLY A 205 -17.90 -1.48 5.28
C GLY A 205 -18.83 -2.69 5.01
N SER A 206 -18.75 -3.27 3.81
CA SER A 206 -19.40 -4.52 3.44
C SER A 206 -18.42 -5.38 2.61
N PRO A 207 -18.45 -6.71 2.72
CA PRO A 207 -17.50 -7.56 2.00
C PRO A 207 -17.70 -7.44 0.48
N VAL A 208 -16.61 -7.38 -0.27
CA VAL A 208 -16.67 -7.42 -1.75
C VAL A 208 -17.10 -8.83 -2.17
N THR A 209 -18.20 -8.90 -2.92
CA THR A 209 -18.84 -10.16 -3.34
C THR A 209 -18.46 -10.59 -4.75
N SER A 210 -18.09 -9.64 -5.63
CA SER A 210 -17.66 -9.96 -7.00
C SER A 210 -16.83 -8.83 -7.61
N TYR A 211 -16.16 -9.15 -8.72
CA TYR A 211 -15.46 -8.18 -9.56
C TYR A 211 -15.97 -8.30 -10.99
N ASN A 212 -16.25 -7.17 -11.63
CA ASN A 212 -16.62 -7.11 -13.03
C ASN A 212 -15.47 -6.51 -13.83
N LEU A 213 -14.75 -7.36 -14.56
CA LEU A 213 -13.72 -6.93 -15.50
C LEU A 213 -14.40 -6.55 -16.82
N TYR A 214 -14.00 -5.43 -17.41
CA TYR A 214 -14.47 -5.00 -18.72
C TYR A 214 -13.28 -4.95 -19.66
N MET A 215 -13.47 -5.45 -20.87
CA MET A 215 -12.49 -5.43 -21.94
C MET A 215 -13.06 -4.69 -23.15
N ASP A 216 -12.29 -3.79 -23.72
CA ASP A 216 -12.55 -3.19 -25.03
C ASP A 216 -11.50 -3.71 -26.02
N ASP A 217 -11.98 -4.43 -27.04
CA ASP A 217 -11.19 -5.07 -28.10
C ASP A 217 -10.88 -4.13 -29.28
N GLY A 218 -11.27 -2.86 -29.18
CA GLY A 218 -11.12 -1.86 -30.24
C GLY A 218 -12.18 -1.92 -31.34
N VAL A 219 -13.10 -2.89 -31.29
CA VAL A 219 -14.13 -3.10 -32.33
C VAL A 219 -15.53 -2.96 -31.76
N LYS A 220 -15.83 -3.65 -30.65
CA LYS A 220 -17.17 -3.77 -30.06
C LYS A 220 -17.39 -2.84 -28.87
N GLY A 221 -16.37 -2.06 -28.50
CA GLY A 221 -16.38 -1.26 -27.27
C GLY A 221 -16.27 -2.13 -26.02
N TRP A 222 -16.67 -1.60 -24.88
CA TRP A 222 -16.55 -2.27 -23.58
C TRP A 222 -17.52 -3.45 -23.43
N LEU A 223 -16.97 -4.66 -23.33
CA LEU A 223 -17.69 -5.90 -23.07
C LEU A 223 -17.33 -6.45 -21.67
N PRO A 224 -18.33 -6.86 -20.86
CA PRO A 224 -18.05 -7.45 -19.57
C PRO A 224 -17.46 -8.86 -19.72
N GLN A 225 -16.39 -9.11 -18.98
CA GLN A 225 -15.94 -10.43 -18.56
C GLN A 225 -16.41 -10.59 -17.10
N THR A 226 -17.61 -11.12 -16.88
CA THR A 226 -18.15 -11.26 -15.52
C THR A 226 -17.35 -12.31 -14.76
N LEU A 227 -16.64 -11.89 -13.72
CA LEU A 227 -15.86 -12.76 -12.84
C LEU A 227 -16.63 -12.97 -11.55
N LEU A 228 -17.41 -14.04 -11.50
CA LEU A 228 -18.03 -14.48 -10.27
C LEU A 228 -16.95 -15.09 -9.38
N GLY A 229 -16.49 -14.32 -8.40
CA GLY A 229 -15.56 -14.81 -7.39
C GLY A 229 -16.31 -15.55 -6.29
N THR A 230 -16.15 -16.88 -6.23
CA THR A 230 -16.25 -17.59 -4.96
C THR A 230 -15.16 -17.07 -4.02
N PHE A 231 -15.52 -16.73 -2.79
CA PHE A 231 -14.55 -16.37 -1.76
C PHE A 231 -13.70 -17.61 -1.38
N PRO A 232 -12.37 -17.49 -1.21
CA PRO A 232 -11.54 -16.28 -1.38
C PRO A 232 -11.34 -15.90 -2.85
N HIS A 233 -11.41 -14.61 -3.14
CA HIS A 233 -11.24 -14.09 -4.50
C HIS A 233 -9.83 -14.35 -5.03
N TYR A 234 -9.74 -14.85 -6.26
CA TYR A 234 -8.49 -14.88 -7.01
C TYR A 234 -8.34 -13.55 -7.75
N TYR A 235 -7.31 -12.78 -7.41
CA TYR A 235 -7.09 -11.43 -7.94
C TYR A 235 -6.36 -11.42 -9.29
N ALA A 236 -6.73 -12.35 -10.15
CA ALA A 236 -6.18 -12.50 -11.50
C ALA A 236 -7.19 -13.15 -12.43
N HIS A 237 -7.15 -12.76 -13.71
CA HIS A 237 -8.00 -13.32 -14.74
C HIS A 237 -7.24 -13.49 -16.06
N GLN A 238 -7.51 -14.61 -16.73
CA GLN A 238 -6.94 -14.94 -18.02
C GLN A 238 -7.97 -14.65 -19.11
N VAL A 239 -7.62 -13.78 -20.04
CA VAL A 239 -8.36 -13.51 -21.28
C VAL A 239 -7.63 -14.18 -22.43
N THR A 240 -8.34 -14.94 -23.27
CA THR A 240 -7.78 -15.76 -24.36
C THR A 240 -8.39 -15.39 -25.70
N GLY A 241 -7.79 -15.88 -26.79
CA GLY A 241 -8.29 -15.64 -28.14
C GLY A 241 -8.02 -14.22 -28.64
N LEU A 242 -6.97 -13.60 -28.10
CA LEU A 242 -6.61 -12.23 -28.43
C LEU A 242 -5.71 -12.22 -29.67
N ILE A 243 -6.01 -11.30 -30.57
CA ILE A 243 -5.26 -11.02 -31.80
C ILE A 243 -3.95 -10.30 -31.46
N GLU A 244 -2.84 -10.79 -31.99
CA GLU A 244 -1.51 -10.21 -31.78
C GLU A 244 -1.42 -8.79 -32.38
N GLY A 245 -0.76 -7.89 -31.68
CA GLY A 245 -0.58 -6.48 -32.07
C GLY A 245 -1.76 -5.56 -31.90
N ASN A 246 -2.94 -6.09 -31.54
CA ASN A 246 -4.06 -5.25 -31.17
C ASN A 246 -3.87 -4.59 -29.80
N VAL A 247 -4.46 -3.41 -29.66
CA VAL A 247 -4.57 -2.70 -28.39
C VAL A 247 -5.86 -3.12 -27.70
N TYR A 248 -5.74 -3.68 -26.51
CA TYR A 248 -6.84 -4.00 -25.61
C TYR A 248 -6.87 -3.01 -24.47
N ARG A 249 -8.06 -2.64 -24.01
CA ARG A 249 -8.23 -1.78 -22.83
C ARG A 249 -9.04 -2.52 -21.78
N PHE A 250 -8.64 -2.37 -20.52
CA PHE A 250 -9.28 -3.05 -19.39
C PHE A 250 -9.57 -2.07 -18.27
N TYR A 251 -10.73 -2.23 -17.63
CA TYR A 251 -10.97 -1.68 -16.28
C TYR A 251 -11.76 -2.69 -15.46
N ILE A 252 -11.71 -2.56 -14.15
CA ILE A 252 -12.43 -3.43 -13.23
C ILE A 252 -13.30 -2.63 -12.26
N ILE A 253 -14.41 -3.24 -11.83
CA ILE A 253 -15.34 -2.70 -10.84
C ILE A 253 -15.51 -3.75 -9.73
N ALA A 254 -15.28 -3.37 -8.48
CA ALA A 254 -15.64 -4.18 -7.31
C ALA A 254 -17.13 -3.99 -6.97
N VAL A 255 -17.79 -5.05 -6.50
CA VAL A 255 -19.20 -5.02 -6.09
C VAL A 255 -19.32 -5.56 -4.66
N ASN A 256 -20.02 -4.86 -3.79
CA ASN A 256 -20.41 -5.36 -2.46
C ASN A 256 -21.95 -5.42 -2.34
N SER A 257 -22.47 -5.65 -1.13
CA SER A 257 -23.93 -5.72 -0.91
C SER A 257 -24.69 -4.42 -1.19
N VAL A 258 -24.01 -3.27 -1.21
CA VAL A 258 -24.62 -1.96 -1.49
C VAL A 258 -24.67 -1.69 -2.98
N GLY A 259 -23.63 -2.08 -3.71
CA GLY A 259 -23.59 -1.92 -5.16
C GLY A 259 -22.17 -1.92 -5.75
N PRO A 260 -22.07 -1.55 -7.04
CA PRO A 260 -20.79 -1.42 -7.73
C PRO A 260 -20.05 -0.15 -7.30
N SER A 261 -18.74 -0.29 -7.16
CA SER A 261 -17.78 0.82 -7.06
C SER A 261 -17.66 1.60 -8.38
N GLY A 262 -16.84 2.67 -8.38
CA GLY A 262 -16.36 3.29 -9.61
C GLY A 262 -15.40 2.38 -10.39
N LYS A 263 -15.02 2.82 -11.61
CA LYS A 263 -14.07 2.09 -12.46
C LYS A 263 -12.65 2.28 -11.93
N SER A 264 -11.86 1.21 -11.94
CA SER A 264 -10.40 1.35 -11.88
C SER A 264 -9.90 2.24 -13.03
N PRO A 265 -8.70 2.82 -12.92
CA PRO A 265 -8.04 3.38 -14.09
C PRO A 265 -7.90 2.33 -15.20
N VAL A 266 -7.90 2.81 -16.46
CA VAL A 266 -7.86 1.95 -17.64
C VAL A 266 -6.43 1.46 -17.88
N LEU A 267 -6.25 0.15 -17.92
CA LEU A 267 -5.04 -0.49 -18.43
C LEU A 267 -5.15 -0.63 -19.94
N ALA A 268 -4.25 0.01 -20.69
CA ALA A 268 -4.10 -0.21 -22.12
C ALA A 268 -2.94 -1.17 -22.38
N LEU A 269 -3.20 -2.22 -23.16
CA LEU A 269 -2.27 -3.31 -23.40
C LEU A 269 -2.15 -3.55 -24.91
N VAL A 270 -0.95 -3.40 -25.48
CA VAL A 270 -0.64 -3.97 -26.79
C VAL A 270 -0.30 -5.44 -26.60
N LEU A 271 -0.99 -6.33 -27.30
CA LEU A 271 -0.73 -7.76 -27.19
C LEU A 271 0.50 -8.16 -28.03
N ALA A 272 1.68 -8.09 -27.41
CA ALA A 272 2.95 -8.48 -28.01
C ALA A 272 3.86 -9.14 -26.97
N ASN A 273 4.84 -9.93 -27.44
CA ASN A 273 5.97 -10.35 -26.62
C ASN A 273 7.15 -9.42 -26.85
N VAL A 274 8.07 -9.42 -25.88
CA VAL A 274 9.40 -8.82 -26.07
C VAL A 274 10.04 -9.45 -27.32
N PRO A 275 10.63 -8.65 -28.23
CA PRO A 275 11.34 -9.18 -29.39
C PRO A 275 12.44 -10.16 -28.96
N SER A 276 12.61 -11.25 -29.72
CA SER A 276 13.75 -12.15 -29.53
C SER A 276 15.06 -11.47 -29.92
N ALA A 277 16.20 -12.00 -29.45
CA ALA A 277 17.49 -11.47 -29.84
C ALA A 277 17.69 -11.61 -31.37
N PRO A 278 18.30 -10.60 -32.04
CA PRO A 278 18.74 -10.79 -33.42
C PRO A 278 19.83 -11.86 -33.47
N ASN A 279 20.08 -12.38 -34.67
CA ASN A 279 21.26 -13.23 -34.87
C ASN A 279 22.54 -12.44 -34.57
N ALA A 280 23.58 -13.16 -34.12
CA ALA A 280 24.86 -12.55 -33.84
C ALA A 280 25.35 -11.71 -35.04
N PRO A 281 25.73 -10.44 -34.83
CA PRO A 281 26.23 -9.61 -35.91
C PRO A 281 27.55 -10.17 -36.43
N SER A 282 27.72 -10.10 -37.75
CA SER A 282 28.92 -10.52 -38.47
C SER A 282 29.69 -9.31 -38.98
N ILE A 283 31.01 -9.34 -38.87
CA ILE A 283 31.88 -8.37 -39.53
C ILE A 283 32.04 -8.83 -40.98
N THR A 284 31.71 -7.94 -41.92
CA THR A 284 31.69 -8.22 -43.37
C THR A 284 32.84 -7.57 -44.11
N ASP A 285 33.33 -6.43 -43.62
CA ASP A 285 34.49 -5.74 -44.18
C ASP A 285 35.21 -4.94 -43.11
N VAL A 286 36.51 -4.73 -43.29
CA VAL A 286 37.39 -3.98 -42.39
C VAL A 286 38.32 -3.12 -43.22
N SER A 287 38.29 -1.82 -42.97
CA SER A 287 39.25 -0.85 -43.51
C SER A 287 40.07 -0.23 -42.38
N ALA A 288 41.00 0.67 -42.73
CA ALA A 288 41.83 1.36 -41.75
C ALA A 288 41.03 2.17 -40.71
N THR A 289 39.82 2.64 -41.04
CA THR A 289 39.02 3.54 -40.19
C THR A 289 37.56 3.13 -40.04
N ALA A 290 37.14 1.98 -40.58
CA ALA A 290 35.75 1.54 -40.53
C ALA A 290 35.63 0.01 -40.53
N ILE A 291 34.56 -0.47 -39.90
CA ILE A 291 34.13 -1.88 -39.92
C ILE A 291 32.70 -1.92 -40.44
N SER A 292 32.43 -2.77 -41.42
CA SER A 292 31.08 -3.05 -41.91
C SER A 292 30.50 -4.21 -41.12
N VAL A 293 29.40 -3.97 -40.40
CA VAL A 293 28.72 -4.96 -39.56
C VAL A 293 27.34 -5.29 -40.15
N ALA A 294 27.04 -6.57 -40.30
CA ALA A 294 25.76 -7.05 -40.81
C ALA A 294 25.10 -8.02 -39.83
N TRP A 295 23.80 -7.85 -39.61
CA TRP A 295 22.97 -8.77 -38.81
C TRP A 295 21.65 -9.03 -39.54
N GLN A 296 20.98 -10.10 -39.14
CA GLN A 296 19.62 -10.40 -39.58
C GLN A 296 18.64 -10.00 -38.47
N PRO A 297 17.38 -9.64 -38.80
CA PRO A 297 16.34 -9.47 -37.79
C PRO A 297 16.20 -10.74 -36.94
N PRO A 298 15.60 -10.64 -35.75
CA PRO A 298 15.28 -11.81 -34.95
C PRO A 298 14.51 -12.85 -35.77
N ALA A 299 14.80 -14.13 -35.60
CA ALA A 299 14.23 -15.19 -36.45
C ALA A 299 12.69 -15.23 -36.41
N THR A 300 12.10 -14.76 -35.31
CA THR A 300 10.63 -14.67 -35.15
C THR A 300 10.02 -13.44 -35.83
N CYS A 301 10.83 -12.57 -36.46
CA CYS A 301 10.41 -11.37 -37.16
C CYS A 301 10.21 -11.62 -38.67
N THR A 302 8.98 -11.94 -39.11
CA THR A 302 8.77 -12.46 -40.49
C THR A 302 8.18 -11.48 -41.52
N SER A 303 7.50 -10.37 -41.15
CA SER A 303 7.22 -9.19 -42.02
C SER A 303 6.19 -8.20 -41.40
N THR A 304 5.85 -7.15 -42.17
CA THR A 304 5.30 -5.83 -41.80
C THR A 304 4.00 -5.79 -40.97
N LEU A 305 3.97 -4.81 -40.06
CA LEU A 305 2.95 -4.42 -39.04
C LEU A 305 2.95 -5.19 -37.71
N THR A 306 3.07 -6.51 -37.68
CA THR A 306 3.07 -7.31 -36.42
C THR A 306 4.23 -8.31 -36.33
N GLY A 307 5.18 -8.22 -37.27
CA GLY A 307 6.17 -9.26 -37.54
C GLY A 307 7.03 -9.69 -36.38
N CYS A 308 7.38 -8.82 -35.43
CA CYS A 308 8.25 -9.16 -34.32
C CYS A 308 7.45 -9.45 -33.06
N ASN A 309 6.93 -10.67 -32.96
CA ASN A 309 6.17 -11.12 -31.81
C ASN A 309 4.94 -10.23 -31.49
N GLY A 310 4.18 -9.82 -32.49
CA GLY A 310 2.97 -9.02 -32.29
C GLY A 310 3.22 -7.51 -32.23
N SER A 311 4.44 -7.03 -32.44
CA SER A 311 4.74 -5.60 -32.52
C SER A 311 5.67 -5.32 -33.72
N PRO A 312 5.55 -4.15 -34.39
CA PRO A 312 6.48 -3.80 -35.46
C PRO A 312 7.90 -3.56 -34.91
N LEU A 313 8.92 -4.01 -35.65
CA LEU A 313 10.29 -3.65 -35.33
C LEU A 313 10.51 -2.15 -35.58
N LEU A 314 10.80 -1.41 -34.54
CA LEU A 314 11.00 0.04 -34.64
C LEU A 314 12.45 0.43 -34.98
N GLY A 315 13.42 -0.44 -34.71
CA GLY A 315 14.84 -0.20 -35.03
C GLY A 315 15.80 -1.06 -34.22
N TYR A 316 17.10 -0.76 -34.33
CA TYR A 316 18.19 -1.42 -33.61
C TYR A 316 19.03 -0.38 -32.86
N ARG A 317 19.64 -0.79 -31.75
CA ARG A 317 20.75 -0.07 -31.12
C ARG A 317 22.02 -0.91 -31.28
N LEU A 318 23.07 -0.30 -31.80
CA LEU A 318 24.39 -0.92 -31.96
C LEU A 318 25.35 -0.25 -30.97
N TRP A 319 26.00 -1.05 -30.13
CA TRP A 319 27.02 -0.58 -29.21
C TRP A 319 28.41 -0.99 -29.71
N GLN A 320 29.35 -0.04 -29.70
CA GLN A 320 30.75 -0.28 -30.07
C GLN A 320 31.65 -0.01 -28.86
N PHE A 321 32.65 -0.87 -28.65
CA PHE A 321 33.59 -0.77 -27.54
C PHE A 321 35.03 -0.78 -28.10
N ALA A 322 35.82 0.24 -27.78
CA ALA A 322 37.20 0.38 -28.24
C ALA A 322 38.21 -0.20 -27.23
N GLY A 323 39.41 -0.57 -27.68
CA GLY A 323 40.52 -0.95 -26.80
C GLY A 323 40.45 -2.36 -26.19
N VAL A 324 39.67 -3.27 -26.80
CA VAL A 324 39.54 -4.67 -26.35
C VAL A 324 40.86 -5.42 -26.59
N THR A 325 41.39 -6.09 -25.56
CA THR A 325 42.56 -6.98 -25.70
C THR A 325 42.13 -8.44 -25.66
N ALA A 326 42.95 -9.36 -26.19
CA ALA A 326 42.63 -10.80 -26.27
C ALA A 326 42.29 -11.46 -24.92
N SER A 327 42.70 -10.84 -23.80
CA SER A 327 42.49 -11.32 -22.44
C SER A 327 41.42 -10.55 -21.67
N TYR A 328 40.72 -9.60 -22.30
CA TYR A 328 39.88 -8.62 -21.62
C TYR A 328 38.49 -8.51 -22.27
N THR A 329 37.60 -9.45 -21.94
CA THR A 329 36.15 -9.19 -21.99
C THR A 329 35.77 -8.37 -20.76
N ALA A 330 36.01 -7.06 -20.80
CA ALA A 330 35.62 -6.14 -19.73
C ALA A 330 34.09 -6.09 -19.63
N SER A 331 33.51 -6.72 -18.61
CA SER A 331 32.07 -6.87 -18.39
C SER A 331 31.33 -7.58 -19.54
N GLY A 332 30.55 -8.61 -19.23
CA GLY A 332 29.70 -9.30 -20.22
C GLY A 332 28.67 -8.39 -20.90
N SER A 333 28.46 -7.16 -20.39
CA SER A 333 27.66 -6.11 -21.01
C SER A 333 28.10 -4.73 -20.46
N PRO A 334 28.86 -3.91 -21.21
CA PRO A 334 29.27 -2.57 -20.76
C PRO A 334 28.14 -1.52 -20.88
N VAL A 335 26.93 -1.96 -21.24
CA VAL A 335 25.74 -1.13 -21.29
C VAL A 335 25.07 -1.20 -19.92
N ASN A 336 25.27 -0.15 -19.14
CA ASN A 336 24.73 -0.07 -17.79
C ASN A 336 23.23 0.25 -17.81
N MET A 337 22.55 -0.20 -16.75
CA MET A 337 21.18 0.21 -16.45
C MET A 337 21.16 1.72 -16.17
N GLU A 338 20.17 2.41 -16.72
CA GLU A 338 19.90 3.80 -16.37
C GLU A 338 19.14 3.83 -15.06
N ILE A 339 19.56 4.71 -14.14
CA ILE A 339 18.85 5.01 -12.92
C ILE A 339 18.34 6.44 -13.00
N GLN A 340 17.04 6.65 -12.81
CA GLN A 340 16.46 7.98 -12.66
C GLN A 340 15.82 8.12 -11.30
N GLN A 341 15.92 9.31 -10.71
CA GLN A 341 15.26 9.63 -9.46
C GLN A 341 14.18 10.67 -9.69
N ILE A 342 13.03 10.41 -9.07
CA ILE A 342 11.92 11.34 -8.94
C ILE A 342 11.90 11.77 -7.49
N GLN A 343 12.13 13.04 -7.20
CA GLN A 343 12.10 13.57 -5.84
C GLN A 343 11.06 14.68 -5.75
N THR A 344 10.13 14.56 -4.81
CA THR A 344 9.26 15.68 -4.43
C THR A 344 9.92 16.50 -3.34
N THR A 345 9.78 17.82 -3.39
CA THR A 345 10.27 18.73 -2.35
C THR A 345 9.16 19.67 -1.93
N VAL A 346 8.96 19.86 -0.63
CA VAL A 346 8.01 20.82 -0.07
C VAL A 346 8.70 21.66 0.99
N ASN A 347 8.32 22.93 1.09
CA ASN A 347 8.73 23.76 2.22
C ASN A 347 8.19 23.18 3.53
N ALA A 348 8.90 23.40 4.63
CA ALA A 348 8.43 22.98 5.95
C ALA A 348 7.07 23.64 6.25
N PRO A 349 6.10 22.89 6.81
CA PRO A 349 4.80 23.44 7.15
C PRO A 349 4.98 24.56 8.18
N VAL A 350 4.26 25.66 7.98
CA VAL A 350 4.25 26.80 8.90
C VAL A 350 2.88 26.95 9.54
N TYR A 351 2.87 27.36 10.81
CA TYR A 351 1.63 27.60 11.54
C TYR A 351 0.94 28.88 11.05
N GLU A 352 -0.39 28.92 11.13
CA GLU A 352 -1.21 30.10 10.83
C GLU A 352 -1.10 31.13 11.96
N ILE A 353 -1.05 32.42 11.58
CA ILE A 353 -1.13 33.55 12.52
C ILE A 353 -2.15 34.55 12.02
N GLN A 354 -3.12 34.89 12.87
CA GLN A 354 -4.10 35.93 12.61
C GLN A 354 -4.14 36.92 13.77
N SER A 355 -4.46 38.17 13.49
CA SER A 355 -4.67 39.18 14.52
C SER A 355 -6.12 39.65 14.53
N VAL A 356 -6.62 39.95 15.73
CA VAL A 356 -7.95 40.49 16.02
C VAL A 356 -7.75 41.82 16.73
N THR A 357 -8.28 42.89 16.16
CA THR A 357 -8.22 44.24 16.72
C THR A 357 -9.61 44.67 17.16
N VAL A 358 -9.71 45.20 18.39
CA VAL A 358 -10.91 45.83 18.93
C VAL A 358 -10.49 47.14 19.63
N LEU A 359 -10.85 48.29 19.04
CA LEU A 359 -10.51 49.63 19.52
C LEU A 359 -11.76 50.48 19.73
N GLY A 360 -11.76 51.33 20.75
CA GLY A 360 -12.84 52.25 21.11
C GLY A 360 -14.09 51.56 21.66
N ALA A 361 -14.01 50.28 22.06
CA ALA A 361 -15.16 49.49 22.50
C ALA A 361 -15.03 49.01 23.96
N SER A 362 -16.16 48.97 24.66
CA SER A 362 -16.35 48.23 25.90
C SER A 362 -17.41 47.15 25.70
N GLY A 363 -17.56 46.21 26.65
CA GLY A 363 -18.49 45.11 26.54
C GLY A 363 -17.84 43.83 25.99
N LYS A 364 -18.60 43.00 25.26
CA LYS A 364 -18.17 41.67 24.81
C LYS A 364 -18.45 41.44 23.32
N PHE A 365 -17.68 40.57 22.68
CA PHE A 365 -17.82 40.18 21.28
C PHE A 365 -17.67 38.67 21.12
N LYS A 366 -17.97 38.16 19.92
CA LYS A 366 -17.67 36.76 19.53
C LYS A 366 -16.69 36.74 18.37
N LEU A 367 -15.88 35.70 18.32
CA LEU A 367 -15.13 35.32 17.13
C LEU A 367 -15.81 34.13 16.48
N TYR A 368 -15.85 34.11 15.17
CA TYR A 368 -16.18 32.91 14.40
C TYR A 368 -14.89 32.36 13.82
N VAL A 369 -14.54 31.15 14.22
CA VAL A 369 -13.38 30.39 13.76
C VAL A 369 -13.91 29.17 13.01
N ASN A 370 -13.63 29.05 11.72
CA ASN A 370 -14.18 28.00 10.86
C ASN A 370 -15.71 27.81 10.99
N SER A 371 -16.44 28.93 11.03
CA SER A 371 -17.90 29.00 11.22
C SER A 371 -18.43 28.55 12.58
N GLN A 372 -17.56 28.23 13.55
CA GLN A 372 -17.94 27.97 14.94
C GLN A 372 -17.79 29.24 15.79
N PRO A 373 -18.80 29.66 16.56
CA PRO A 373 -18.71 30.84 17.42
C PRO A 373 -17.95 30.50 18.72
N THR A 374 -17.12 31.42 19.18
CA THR A 374 -16.56 31.37 20.54
C THR A 374 -17.62 31.75 21.58
N PRO A 375 -17.40 31.41 22.87
CA PRO A 375 -18.01 32.13 23.99
C PRO A 375 -17.82 33.65 23.89
N LEU A 376 -18.62 34.43 24.62
CA LEU A 376 -18.48 35.88 24.66
C LEU A 376 -17.14 36.30 25.28
N ILE A 377 -16.32 37.00 24.49
CA ILE A 377 -15.00 37.49 24.85
C ILE A 377 -15.11 38.96 25.27
N PRO A 378 -14.66 39.36 26.48
CA PRO A 378 -14.57 40.76 26.86
C PRO A 378 -13.64 41.57 25.94
N ALA A 379 -13.98 42.83 25.63
CA ALA A 379 -13.08 43.75 24.94
C ALA A 379 -11.77 44.01 25.72
N THR A 380 -11.76 43.68 27.02
CA THR A 380 -10.59 43.74 27.91
C THR A 380 -10.02 42.35 28.25
N ALA A 381 -10.37 41.32 27.47
CA ALA A 381 -9.94 39.94 27.73
C ALA A 381 -8.42 39.81 27.75
N THR A 382 -7.93 39.05 28.72
CA THR A 382 -6.54 38.60 28.80
C THR A 382 -6.21 37.62 27.67
N ASP A 383 -4.91 37.42 27.44
CA ASP A 383 -4.44 36.48 26.41
C ASP A 383 -4.97 35.06 26.65
N LEU A 384 -4.98 34.62 27.91
CA LEU A 384 -5.49 33.30 28.29
C LEU A 384 -7.00 33.17 28.01
N GLU A 385 -7.80 34.19 28.32
CA GLU A 385 -9.25 34.16 28.05
C GLU A 385 -9.55 34.06 26.55
N VAL A 386 -8.81 34.80 25.71
CA VAL A 386 -8.94 34.69 24.26
C VAL A 386 -8.49 33.33 23.76
N GLN A 387 -7.36 32.83 24.26
CA GLN A 387 -6.83 31.50 23.92
C GLN A 387 -7.83 30.40 24.25
N THR A 388 -8.39 30.40 25.46
CA THR A 388 -9.39 29.43 25.90
C THR A 388 -10.67 29.55 25.08
N ALA A 389 -11.15 30.76 24.79
CA ALA A 389 -12.35 30.96 23.99
C ALA A 389 -12.20 30.44 22.56
N VAL A 390 -11.07 30.72 21.90
CA VAL A 390 -10.76 30.23 20.55
C VAL A 390 -10.61 28.71 20.52
N ALA A 391 -10.01 28.11 21.55
CA ALA A 391 -9.84 26.66 21.64
C ALA A 391 -11.17 25.87 21.64
N THR A 392 -12.27 26.50 22.10
CA THR A 392 -13.60 25.86 22.06
C THR A 392 -14.13 25.60 20.65
N CYS A 393 -13.53 26.22 19.62
CA CYS A 393 -13.93 26.06 18.22
C CYS A 393 -13.24 24.87 17.51
N GLY A 394 -12.61 23.97 18.26
CA GLY A 394 -11.95 22.78 17.70
C GLY A 394 -10.59 23.06 17.05
N VAL A 395 -9.94 24.16 17.45
CA VAL A 395 -8.58 24.54 17.05
C VAL A 395 -7.70 24.65 18.30
N ASN A 396 -6.38 24.57 18.14
CA ASN A 396 -5.42 24.58 19.25
C ASN A 396 -4.51 25.81 19.17
N PRO A 397 -4.98 27.01 19.59
CA PRO A 397 -4.12 28.19 19.63
C PRO A 397 -2.93 27.93 20.57
N THR A 398 -1.72 27.92 20.03
CA THR A 398 -0.47 27.64 20.77
C THR A 398 -0.01 28.83 21.59
N SER A 399 -0.29 30.05 21.11
CA SER A 399 -0.10 31.27 21.88
C SER A 399 -1.06 32.37 21.46
N VAL A 400 -1.44 33.20 22.42
CA VAL A 400 -2.10 34.48 22.18
C VAL A 400 -1.30 35.56 22.89
N THR A 401 -1.04 36.67 22.21
CA THR A 401 -0.41 37.84 22.82
C THR A 401 -1.15 39.09 22.39
N HIS A 402 -1.30 40.06 23.28
CA HIS A 402 -1.95 41.32 22.95
C HIS A 402 -1.03 42.52 23.05
N THR A 403 -1.33 43.51 22.22
CA THR A 403 -0.85 44.88 22.40
C THR A 403 -2.02 45.74 22.87
N SER A 404 -1.80 46.52 23.91
CA SER A 404 -2.79 47.48 24.42
C SER A 404 -2.45 48.89 23.94
N VAL A 405 -3.45 49.60 23.45
CA VAL A 405 -3.42 51.05 23.26
C VAL A 405 -4.46 51.69 24.17
N ALA A 406 -4.39 53.01 24.36
CA ALA A 406 -5.33 53.73 25.24
C ALA A 406 -6.81 53.46 24.92
N THR A 407 -7.11 53.12 23.67
CA THR A 407 -8.48 52.88 23.19
C THR A 407 -8.86 51.40 23.07
N GLY A 408 -7.97 50.43 23.27
CA GLY A 408 -8.34 49.01 23.13
C GLY A 408 -7.16 48.05 22.95
N ARG A 409 -7.42 46.87 22.38
CA ARG A 409 -6.44 45.78 22.24
C ARG A 409 -6.39 45.19 20.85
N THR A 410 -5.21 44.71 20.46
CA THR A 410 -5.03 43.81 19.33
C THR A 410 -4.38 42.52 19.81
N TRP A 411 -5.10 41.40 19.67
CA TRP A 411 -4.59 40.06 19.97
C TRP A 411 -4.00 39.44 18.70
N THR A 412 -2.80 38.87 18.82
CA THR A 412 -2.18 38.03 17.80
C THR A 412 -2.33 36.58 18.26
N ILE A 413 -3.00 35.77 17.46
CA ILE A 413 -3.35 34.39 17.76
C ILE A 413 -2.52 33.48 16.84
N ASN A 414 -1.72 32.63 17.46
CA ASN A 414 -0.89 31.63 16.81
C ASN A 414 -1.58 30.27 16.92
N PHE A 415 -1.86 29.61 15.80
CA PHE A 415 -2.49 28.28 15.77
C PHE A 415 -1.45 27.15 15.80
N ALA A 416 -1.84 25.95 16.19
CA ALA A 416 -0.92 24.81 16.10
C ALA A 416 -0.71 24.41 14.63
N LEU A 417 0.45 23.81 14.33
CA LEU A 417 0.68 23.20 13.00
C LEU A 417 -0.37 22.15 12.66
N ALA A 418 -0.83 21.39 13.67
CA ALA A 418 -1.85 20.35 13.52
C ALA A 418 -3.22 20.90 13.12
N ASP A 419 -3.52 22.17 13.42
CA ASP A 419 -4.78 22.79 13.01
C ASP A 419 -4.78 23.06 11.49
N GLY A 420 -3.61 23.15 10.86
CA GLY A 420 -3.46 23.50 9.45
C GLY A 420 -3.82 24.95 9.12
N PRO A 421 -4.00 25.29 7.84
CA PRO A 421 -4.43 26.62 7.42
C PRO A 421 -5.85 26.93 7.92
N GLN A 422 -6.05 28.09 8.53
CA GLN A 422 -7.37 28.48 9.06
C GLN A 422 -8.06 29.47 8.12
N ALA A 423 -9.40 29.42 8.04
CA ALA A 423 -10.16 30.51 7.46
C ALA A 423 -9.91 31.82 8.24
N LEU A 424 -10.06 32.98 7.58
CA LEU A 424 -9.93 34.26 8.28
C LEU A 424 -11.07 34.37 9.31
N MET A 425 -10.73 34.63 10.57
CA MET A 425 -11.74 34.77 11.61
C MET A 425 -12.66 35.96 11.33
N VAL A 426 -13.88 35.89 11.84
CA VAL A 426 -14.85 36.99 11.76
C VAL A 426 -15.18 37.48 13.17
N VAL A 427 -15.03 38.79 13.39
CA VAL A 427 -15.47 39.44 14.63
C VAL A 427 -16.94 39.80 14.50
N VAL A 428 -17.76 39.35 15.45
CA VAL A 428 -19.16 39.75 15.57
C VAL A 428 -19.32 40.61 16.84
N PRO A 429 -19.63 41.92 16.70
CA PRO A 429 -19.69 42.85 17.81
C PRO A 429 -21.04 42.76 18.56
N ASP A 430 -21.35 41.59 19.10
CA ASP A 430 -22.65 41.21 19.71
C ASP A 430 -23.07 42.16 20.85
N GLN A 431 -22.13 42.47 21.77
CA GLN A 431 -22.38 43.29 22.96
C GLN A 431 -21.34 44.41 23.11
N LEU A 432 -20.82 44.94 22.01
CA LEU A 432 -19.86 46.05 22.03
C LEU A 432 -20.56 47.40 22.01
N THR A 433 -20.08 48.32 22.85
CA THR A 433 -20.52 49.72 22.91
C THR A 433 -19.34 50.67 22.83
N ASN A 434 -19.54 51.87 22.28
CA ASN A 434 -18.49 52.88 22.20
C ASN A 434 -18.05 53.33 23.60
N THR A 435 -16.73 53.36 23.86
CA THR A 435 -16.17 53.89 25.11
C THR A 435 -16.29 55.40 25.22
N VAL A 436 -16.32 56.10 24.07
CA VAL A 436 -16.53 57.54 23.97
C VAL A 436 -17.81 57.79 23.17
N LEU A 437 -18.76 58.53 23.75
CA LEU A 437 -20.00 58.92 23.07
C LEU A 437 -19.65 59.64 21.76
N ALA A 438 -20.28 59.20 20.65
CA ALA A 438 -20.09 59.70 19.28
C ALA A 438 -18.78 59.32 18.53
N VAL A 439 -17.89 58.50 19.10
CA VAL A 439 -16.75 57.91 18.37
C VAL A 439 -17.00 56.41 18.15
N ALA A 440 -17.09 55.97 16.90
CA ALA A 440 -17.35 54.56 16.58
C ALA A 440 -16.16 53.68 16.95
N TYR A 441 -16.43 52.51 17.53
CA TYR A 441 -15.41 51.48 17.71
C TYR A 441 -14.98 50.86 16.38
N THR A 442 -13.77 50.28 16.35
CA THR A 442 -13.21 49.58 15.19
C THR A 442 -12.97 48.12 15.56
N THR A 443 -13.42 47.20 14.72
CA THR A 443 -13.05 45.79 14.79
C THR A 443 -12.48 45.33 13.45
N SER A 444 -11.40 44.55 13.48
CA SER A 444 -10.81 43.98 12.26
C SER A 444 -10.08 42.68 12.56
N VAL A 445 -10.06 41.78 11.58
CA VAL A 445 -9.19 40.60 11.58
C VAL A 445 -8.24 40.71 10.41
N THR A 446 -6.95 40.48 10.66
CA THR A 446 -5.96 40.41 9.59
C THR A 446 -5.17 39.11 9.66
N ARG A 447 -4.85 38.54 8.50
CA ARG A 447 -3.94 37.41 8.41
C ARG A 447 -2.52 37.93 8.44
N VAL A 448 -1.80 37.61 9.52
CA VAL A 448 -0.38 37.98 9.70
C VAL A 448 0.50 36.99 8.96
N ARG A 449 0.16 35.70 9.02
CA ARG A 449 0.83 34.64 8.27
C ARG A 449 -0.13 33.51 7.92
N ALA A 450 -0.17 33.11 6.65
CA ALA A 450 -0.91 31.94 6.22
C ALA A 450 -0.19 30.66 6.70
N GLY A 451 -0.94 29.74 7.30
CA GLY A 451 -0.47 28.40 7.59
C GLY A 451 -0.34 27.55 6.33
N THR A 452 0.52 26.55 6.36
CA THR A 452 0.71 25.55 5.28
C THR A 452 0.77 24.15 5.87
N THR A 453 0.37 23.13 5.09
CA THR A 453 0.51 21.72 5.49
C THR A 453 1.75 21.08 4.89
N ALA A 454 2.05 19.87 5.36
CA ALA A 454 2.97 18.95 4.68
C ALA A 454 2.48 18.60 3.26
N LEU A 455 3.37 18.00 2.46
CA LEU A 455 3.05 17.61 1.08
C LEU A 455 1.86 16.66 1.03
N GLY A 456 0.93 16.92 0.12
CA GLY A 456 -0.27 16.12 -0.11
C GLY A 456 -0.78 16.27 -1.55
N GLY A 457 -1.72 15.39 -1.94
CA GLY A 457 -2.34 15.39 -3.26
C GLY A 457 -1.69 14.40 -4.24
N ASP A 458 -1.95 14.58 -5.53
CA ASP A 458 -1.56 13.65 -6.59
C ASP A 458 -0.75 14.33 -7.70
N PHE A 459 0.05 13.56 -8.44
CA PHE A 459 0.83 13.99 -9.60
C PHE A 459 0.82 12.93 -10.72
N THR A 460 1.29 13.28 -11.91
CA THR A 460 1.53 12.30 -12.98
C THR A 460 3.01 12.30 -13.36
N VAL A 461 3.51 11.13 -13.77
CA VAL A 461 4.84 10.97 -14.35
C VAL A 461 4.69 10.74 -15.85
N SER A 462 5.49 11.45 -16.63
CA SER A 462 5.53 11.31 -18.08
C SER A 462 6.88 10.80 -18.55
N PHE A 463 6.87 9.91 -19.54
CA PHE A 463 8.05 9.41 -20.22
C PHE A 463 7.75 9.26 -21.71
N ARG A 464 8.57 9.85 -22.57
CA ARG A 464 8.43 9.83 -24.04
C ARG A 464 7.03 10.18 -24.57
N GLY A 465 6.31 11.05 -23.87
CA GLY A 465 4.97 11.53 -24.28
C GLY A 465 3.80 10.68 -23.77
N PHE A 466 4.06 9.60 -23.03
CA PHE A 466 3.04 8.85 -22.29
C PHE A 466 3.03 9.28 -20.82
N GLU A 467 1.85 9.29 -20.21
CA GLU A 467 1.62 9.73 -18.84
C GLU A 467 0.98 8.62 -18.00
N THR A 468 1.42 8.50 -16.75
CA THR A 468 0.78 7.63 -15.77
C THR A 468 -0.61 8.16 -15.43
N THR A 469 -1.42 7.33 -14.76
CA THR A 469 -2.57 7.84 -14.03
C THR A 469 -2.11 8.75 -12.88
N HIS A 470 -3.06 9.41 -12.22
CA HIS A 470 -2.77 10.16 -10.98
C HIS A 470 -2.15 9.24 -9.94
N LEU A 471 -0.99 9.63 -9.44
CA LEU A 471 -0.22 8.99 -8.38
C LEU A 471 -0.25 9.89 -7.16
N SER A 472 -0.55 9.34 -5.98
CA SER A 472 -0.42 10.09 -4.74
C SER A 472 1.03 10.54 -4.54
N VAL A 473 1.25 11.71 -3.96
CA VAL A 473 2.59 12.13 -3.51
C VAL A 473 3.22 11.18 -2.49
N SER A 474 2.40 10.30 -1.89
CA SER A 474 2.81 9.23 -0.98
C SER A 474 2.78 7.84 -1.61
N THR A 475 2.73 7.73 -2.94
CA THR A 475 2.64 6.47 -3.69
C THR A 475 3.80 5.52 -3.35
N THR A 476 3.48 4.24 -3.16
CA THR A 476 4.46 3.19 -2.86
C THR A 476 5.35 2.87 -4.07
N ASP A 477 6.47 2.19 -3.84
CA ASP A 477 7.34 1.67 -4.89
C ASP A 477 6.63 0.68 -5.82
N VAL A 478 5.82 -0.22 -5.25
CA VAL A 478 4.98 -1.16 -6.01
C VAL A 478 4.04 -0.42 -6.95
N GLU A 479 3.37 0.62 -6.45
CA GLU A 479 2.45 1.41 -7.26
C GLU A 479 3.15 2.22 -8.34
N MET A 480 4.26 2.87 -8.00
CA MET A 480 5.06 3.62 -8.97
C MET A 480 5.58 2.70 -10.07
N LYS A 481 6.13 1.53 -9.71
CA LYS A 481 6.56 0.50 -10.65
C LYS A 481 5.41 0.10 -11.57
N ARG A 482 4.25 -0.22 -11.00
CA ARG A 482 3.05 -0.59 -11.76
C ARG A 482 2.68 0.47 -12.79
N GLN A 483 2.60 1.75 -12.41
CA GLN A 483 2.22 2.81 -13.33
C GLN A 483 3.25 3.04 -14.44
N LEU A 484 4.53 2.95 -14.11
CA LEU A 484 5.60 3.11 -15.09
C LEU A 484 5.59 1.98 -16.13
N GLU A 485 5.45 0.72 -15.70
CA GLU A 485 5.39 -0.44 -16.61
C GLU A 485 4.09 -0.51 -17.42
N ASN A 486 3.05 0.20 -16.98
CA ASN A 486 1.82 0.39 -17.77
C ASN A 486 2.00 1.43 -18.89
N LEU A 487 3.09 2.19 -18.92
CA LEU A 487 3.38 3.12 -20.02
C LEU A 487 3.88 2.33 -21.25
N PRO A 488 3.32 2.56 -22.45
CA PRO A 488 3.75 1.86 -23.68
C PRO A 488 5.25 1.98 -24.02
N SER A 489 5.93 2.98 -23.44
CA SER A 489 7.34 3.30 -23.71
C SER A 489 8.32 2.78 -22.67
N ILE A 490 7.86 2.11 -21.61
CA ILE A 490 8.69 1.56 -20.54
C ILE A 490 8.42 0.06 -20.44
N GLY A 491 9.47 -0.74 -20.54
CA GLY A 491 9.44 -2.18 -20.27
C GLY A 491 9.55 -2.47 -18.78
N ALA A 492 10.49 -3.31 -18.38
CA ALA A 492 10.67 -3.69 -16.99
C ALA A 492 11.50 -2.64 -16.21
N VAL A 493 11.02 -2.28 -15.02
CA VAL A 493 11.75 -1.40 -14.08
C VAL A 493 11.81 -2.01 -12.69
N GLN A 494 12.85 -1.66 -11.94
CA GLN A 494 12.88 -1.81 -10.48
C GLN A 494 12.68 -0.42 -9.86
N VAL A 495 11.81 -0.33 -8.86
CA VAL A 495 11.58 0.93 -8.13
C VAL A 495 11.84 0.71 -6.65
N THR A 496 12.51 1.67 -6.03
CA THR A 496 12.62 1.77 -4.57
C THR A 496 12.18 3.14 -4.10
N THR A 497 11.57 3.20 -2.92
CA THR A 497 11.09 4.45 -2.32
C THR A 497 11.79 4.79 -1.03
N ALA A 498 12.01 6.08 -0.79
CA ALA A 498 12.46 6.63 0.47
C ALA A 498 11.60 7.84 0.88
N THR A 499 11.13 7.84 2.12
CA THR A 499 10.42 8.98 2.72
C THR A 499 11.42 10.05 3.15
N GLN A 500 11.09 11.31 2.90
CA GLN A 500 11.82 12.49 3.33
C GLN A 500 10.99 13.30 4.35
N SER A 501 11.51 14.45 4.78
CA SER A 501 10.79 15.34 5.70
C SER A 501 9.50 15.88 5.07
N ASN A 502 8.51 16.20 5.91
CA ASN A 502 7.26 16.84 5.49
C ASN A 502 6.48 16.07 4.41
N ASN A 503 6.52 14.74 4.46
CA ASN A 503 5.89 13.81 3.51
C ASN A 503 6.45 13.87 2.08
N ALA A 504 7.57 14.55 1.86
CA ALA A 504 8.30 14.44 0.60
C ALA A 504 8.80 13.00 0.40
N MET A 505 8.97 12.59 -0.85
CA MET A 505 9.40 11.23 -1.20
C MET A 505 10.46 11.26 -2.30
N THR A 506 11.22 10.17 -2.38
CA THR A 506 12.09 9.87 -3.51
C THR A 506 11.81 8.48 -4.03
N TRP A 507 11.54 8.39 -5.33
CA TRP A 507 11.49 7.14 -6.06
C TRP A 507 12.77 7.00 -6.89
N THR A 508 13.49 5.90 -6.71
CA THR A 508 14.64 5.53 -7.54
C THR A 508 14.20 4.45 -8.51
N VAL A 509 14.23 4.77 -9.81
CA VAL A 509 13.76 3.92 -10.90
C VAL A 509 14.95 3.42 -11.69
N THR A 510 15.20 2.11 -11.65
CA THR A 510 16.22 1.43 -12.45
C THR A 510 15.57 0.79 -13.65
N PHE A 511 15.95 1.22 -14.86
CA PHE A 511 15.46 0.65 -16.11
C PHE A 511 16.18 -0.66 -16.42
N MET A 512 15.43 -1.76 -16.49
CA MET A 512 15.98 -3.10 -16.71
C MET A 512 16.05 -3.45 -18.21
N THR A 513 15.17 -2.85 -19.02
CA THR A 513 15.05 -3.12 -20.46
C THR A 513 15.57 -1.97 -21.32
N GLU A 514 15.33 -0.73 -20.92
CA GLU A 514 15.80 0.47 -21.60
C GLU A 514 17.19 0.85 -21.07
N LEU A 515 18.22 0.27 -21.67
CA LEU A 515 19.60 0.52 -21.23
C LEU A 515 20.17 1.82 -21.83
N SER A 516 21.21 2.37 -21.18
CA SER A 516 21.95 3.58 -21.59
C SER A 516 21.20 4.91 -21.41
N ASP A 517 21.67 5.99 -22.05
CA ASP A 517 21.15 7.35 -21.85
C ASP A 517 19.67 7.48 -22.29
N LEU A 518 18.76 7.47 -21.31
CA LEU A 518 17.34 7.69 -21.52
C LEU A 518 16.98 9.17 -21.33
N PRO A 519 15.91 9.68 -22.00
CA PRO A 519 15.37 10.98 -21.66
C PRO A 519 14.90 11.00 -20.20
N LEU A 520 15.07 12.12 -19.51
CA LEU A 520 14.54 12.28 -18.16
C LEU A 520 13.02 12.15 -18.17
N MET A 521 12.48 11.40 -17.21
CA MET A 521 11.07 11.48 -16.83
C MET A 521 10.71 12.93 -16.45
N LYS A 522 9.44 13.29 -16.61
CA LYS A 522 8.95 14.63 -16.25
C LYS A 522 7.65 14.52 -15.48
N GLY A 523 7.46 15.39 -14.49
CA GLY A 523 6.22 15.50 -13.75
C GLY A 523 5.38 16.66 -14.27
N LEU A 524 4.07 16.46 -14.45
CA LEU A 524 3.13 17.56 -14.70
C LEU A 524 2.52 18.02 -13.38
N LEU A 525 2.94 19.21 -12.94
CA LEU A 525 2.43 19.90 -11.75
C LEU A 525 0.96 20.35 -11.89
N ALA A 526 0.39 20.29 -13.10
CA ALA A 526 -0.90 20.92 -13.42
C ALA A 526 -2.14 20.19 -12.88
N ALA A 527 -2.00 19.00 -12.28
CA ALA A 527 -3.15 18.16 -11.96
C ALA A 527 -3.13 17.53 -10.55
N ILE A 528 -2.61 18.26 -9.56
CA ILE A 528 -2.97 17.99 -8.17
C ILE A 528 -4.43 18.38 -8.00
N HIS A 529 -5.30 17.38 -8.00
CA HIS A 529 -6.71 17.63 -7.73
C HIS A 529 -6.85 18.05 -6.27
N LYS A 530 -7.33 19.29 -6.12
CA LYS A 530 -7.74 19.91 -4.87
C LYS A 530 -8.76 18.99 -4.20
N ARG A 531 -8.37 18.26 -3.15
CA ARG A 531 -9.36 17.79 -2.17
C ARG A 531 -9.89 19.05 -1.48
N THR A 532 -11.01 19.52 -2.02
CA THR A 532 -12.00 20.44 -1.42
C THR A 532 -11.44 21.54 -0.52
N ASP A 533 -11.48 22.75 -1.06
CA ASP A 533 -11.39 24.04 -0.36
C ASP A 533 -10.06 24.34 0.34
N LEU A 534 -9.18 25.09 -0.34
CA LEU A 534 -8.27 26.13 0.17
C LEU A 534 -7.27 26.52 -0.94
N ARG A 535 -7.30 27.78 -1.39
CA ARG A 535 -6.53 28.33 -2.53
C ARG A 535 -5.07 28.68 -2.21
N TYR A 536 -4.32 27.86 -1.46
CA TYR A 536 -2.94 28.23 -1.08
C TYR A 536 -1.98 27.04 -1.02
N TYR A 537 -1.57 26.53 -2.19
CA TYR A 537 -0.37 25.71 -2.33
C TYR A 537 0.35 26.11 -3.61
N LYS A 538 1.22 27.12 -3.49
CA LYS A 538 2.35 27.30 -4.40
C LYS A 538 3.58 26.87 -3.61
N GLU A 539 4.53 26.22 -4.29
CA GLU A 539 5.89 25.86 -3.83
C GLU A 539 6.10 24.41 -3.36
N TRP A 540 5.80 23.46 -4.23
CA TRP A 540 6.56 22.21 -4.26
C TRP A 540 7.09 21.96 -5.67
N GLN A 541 8.22 21.27 -5.78
CA GLN A 541 8.87 20.95 -7.05
C GLN A 541 9.13 19.45 -7.12
N ALA A 542 8.98 18.86 -8.32
CA ALA A 542 9.49 17.54 -8.60
C ALA A 542 10.85 17.70 -9.30
N LEU A 543 11.91 17.23 -8.66
CA LEU A 543 13.25 17.18 -9.22
C LEU A 543 13.47 15.83 -9.90
N PHE A 544 13.95 15.85 -11.14
CA PHE A 544 14.27 14.66 -11.91
C PHE A 544 15.77 14.63 -12.17
N THR A 545 16.46 13.63 -11.64
CA THR A 545 17.91 13.43 -11.82
C THR A 545 18.19 12.06 -12.40
N ARG A 546 19.38 11.89 -13.00
CA ARG A 546 19.82 10.61 -13.56
C ARG A 546 21.22 10.24 -13.10
N SER A 547 21.48 8.95 -13.00
CA SER A 547 22.79 8.34 -12.78
C SER A 547 22.88 7.02 -13.54
N LYS A 548 24.10 6.50 -13.69
CA LYS A 548 24.37 5.21 -14.33
C LYS A 548 24.85 4.24 -13.26
N ALA A 549 24.30 3.02 -13.24
CA ALA A 549 24.72 1.96 -12.33
C ALA A 549 26.04 1.33 -12.76
#